data_AF-A0A0G0TPK6-F1
#
_entry.id   AF-A0A0G0TPK6-F1
#
_cell.length_a   1.000
_cell.length_b   1.000
_cell.length_c   1.000
_cell.angle_alpha   90.00
_cell.angle_beta   90.00
_cell.angle_gamma   90.00
#
_symmetry.space_group_name_H-M   'P 1'
#
loop_
_entity.id
_entity.type
_entity.pdbx_description
1 polymer ?
#
loop_
_entity_poly.entity_id
_entity_poly.type
_entity_poly.pdbx_seq_one_letter_code
_entity_poly.pdbx_strand_id
1 'polypeptide(L)'
;MQYSRLKKYEENKQEKKIAISIIGIIAIFIFLGVFGIKILFGFSLLVDKLRGTPQQQVSQQLILPPDFDPLPIATNSATIAVSGKGQAGMTVIVYINDMDTEKTTVDKDGSFAIPVVKLIEGSNTISAKQTDDKKNVSALSEVFTVISKKSKPTLDVSSPMDNQQIRQELNTITVSGKTNDEANTVSVNERLAIVRSDGSFSYDLTVPDGDSTIKIIATDTAGNQITVERKINYGK
;
A
#
# COMPACT_ATOMS: atom_id res chain seq x y z
N MET A 1 -40.36 -105.12 -10.48
CA MET A 1 -40.52 -103.89 -9.68
C MET A 1 -41.10 -102.81 -10.58
N GLN A 2 -42.40 -102.52 -10.47
CA GLN A 2 -43.06 -101.49 -11.28
C GLN A 2 -42.78 -100.10 -10.67
N TYR A 3 -42.16 -99.21 -11.44
CA TYR A 3 -42.01 -97.81 -11.05
C TYR A 3 -43.37 -97.11 -11.10
N SER A 4 -43.85 -96.64 -9.94
CA SER A 4 -45.12 -95.94 -9.79
C SER A 4 -45.07 -94.57 -10.47
N ARG A 5 -46.06 -94.28 -11.34
CA ARG A 5 -46.19 -93.02 -12.08
C ARG A 5 -46.34 -91.79 -11.17
N LEU A 6 -46.84 -91.99 -9.94
CA LEU A 6 -46.91 -90.96 -8.89
C LEU A 6 -45.53 -90.53 -8.40
N LYS A 7 -44.63 -91.49 -8.16
CA LYS A 7 -43.26 -91.21 -7.69
C LYS A 7 -42.46 -90.40 -8.73
N LYS A 8 -42.59 -90.74 -10.01
CA LYS A 8 -41.94 -90.02 -11.12
C LYS A 8 -42.46 -88.59 -11.27
N TYR A 9 -43.73 -88.34 -10.97
CA TYR A 9 -44.31 -86.99 -10.99
C TYR A 9 -43.81 -86.14 -9.82
N GLU A 10 -43.71 -86.72 -8.62
CA GLU A 10 -43.15 -86.06 -7.44
C GLU A 10 -41.66 -85.76 -7.61
N GLU A 11 -40.87 -86.71 -8.12
CA GLU A 11 -39.45 -86.51 -8.44
C GLU A 11 -39.26 -85.36 -9.45
N ASN A 12 -39.98 -85.36 -10.58
CA ASN A 12 -39.91 -84.26 -11.55
C ASN A 12 -40.36 -82.90 -10.97
N LYS A 13 -41.30 -82.90 -10.02
CA LYS A 13 -41.76 -81.67 -9.35
C LYS A 13 -40.71 -81.16 -8.37
N GLN A 14 -40.03 -82.05 -7.65
CA GLN A 14 -38.94 -81.71 -6.73
C GLN A 14 -37.70 -81.26 -7.49
N GLU A 15 -37.33 -81.93 -8.58
CA GLU A 15 -36.21 -81.52 -9.46
C GLU A 15 -36.43 -80.11 -10.04
N LYS A 16 -37.65 -79.82 -10.51
CA LYS A 16 -37.98 -78.46 -10.99
C LYS A 16 -37.88 -77.42 -9.87
N LYS A 17 -38.32 -77.73 -8.65
CA LYS A 17 -38.20 -76.82 -7.50
C LYS A 17 -36.73 -76.56 -7.15
N ILE A 18 -35.91 -77.60 -7.13
CA ILE A 18 -34.47 -77.50 -6.86
C ILE A 18 -33.80 -76.65 -7.95
N ALA A 19 -34.09 -76.92 -9.23
CA ALA A 19 -33.56 -76.15 -10.34
C ALA A 19 -33.91 -74.65 -10.25
N ILE A 20 -35.17 -74.32 -9.93
CA ILE A 20 -35.62 -72.93 -9.74
C ILE A 20 -34.89 -72.27 -8.57
N SER A 21 -34.70 -72.97 -7.45
CA SER A 21 -33.98 -72.42 -6.29
C SER A 21 -32.51 -72.14 -6.61
N ILE A 22 -31.84 -73.01 -7.37
CA ILE A 22 -30.45 -72.81 -7.81
C ILE A 22 -30.33 -71.59 -8.73
N ILE A 23 -31.25 -71.45 -9.69
CA ILE A 23 -31.29 -70.28 -10.59
C ILE A 23 -31.51 -68.99 -9.79
N GLY A 24 -32.41 -69.02 -8.80
CA GLY A 24 -32.66 -67.87 -7.93
C GLY A 24 -31.42 -67.45 -7.13
N ILE A 25 -30.68 -68.41 -6.57
CA ILE A 25 -29.43 -68.13 -5.85
C ILE A 25 -28.37 -67.54 -6.79
N ILE A 26 -28.19 -68.11 -7.98
CA ILE A 26 -27.25 -67.60 -8.98
C ILE A 26 -27.62 -66.17 -9.40
N ALA A 27 -28.91 -65.89 -9.61
CA ALA A 27 -29.38 -64.55 -9.93
C ALA A 27 -29.08 -63.53 -8.82
N ILE A 28 -29.21 -63.92 -7.55
CA ILE A 28 -28.85 -63.08 -6.39
C ILE A 28 -27.35 -62.79 -6.38
N PHE A 29 -26.49 -63.79 -6.62
CA PHE A 29 -25.04 -63.58 -6.67
C PHE A 29 -24.62 -62.70 -7.85
N ILE A 30 -25.24 -62.84 -9.02
CA ILE A 30 -25.01 -61.96 -10.17
C ILE A 30 -25.47 -60.54 -9.84
N PHE A 31 -26.63 -60.38 -9.20
CA PHE A 31 -27.13 -59.08 -8.78
C PHE A 31 -26.19 -58.42 -7.76
N LEU A 32 -25.70 -59.16 -6.77
CA LEU A 32 -24.72 -58.67 -5.79
C LEU A 32 -23.38 -58.32 -6.44
N GLY A 33 -22.90 -59.10 -7.42
CA GLY A 33 -21.67 -58.81 -8.15
C GLY A 33 -21.77 -57.55 -9.03
N VAL A 34 -22.89 -57.37 -9.74
CA VAL A 34 -23.09 -56.26 -10.69
C VAL A 34 -23.52 -54.97 -9.99
N PHE A 35 -24.44 -55.07 -9.01
CA PHE A 35 -25.04 -53.91 -8.35
C PHE A 35 -24.51 -53.70 -6.93
N GLY A 36 -24.13 -54.74 -6.20
CA GLY A 36 -23.67 -54.63 -4.81
C GLY A 36 -22.40 -53.77 -4.68
N ILE A 37 -21.46 -53.89 -5.61
CA ILE A 37 -20.25 -53.05 -5.63
C ILE A 37 -20.63 -51.57 -5.81
N LYS A 38 -21.54 -51.24 -6.75
CA LYS A 38 -22.01 -49.85 -6.96
C LYS A 38 -22.71 -49.29 -5.72
N ILE A 39 -23.49 -50.10 -5.01
CA ILE A 39 -24.19 -49.72 -3.77
C ILE A 39 -23.17 -49.44 -2.65
N LEU A 40 -22.14 -50.30 -2.50
CA LEU A 40 -21.07 -50.12 -1.52
C LEU A 40 -20.26 -48.83 -1.76
N PHE A 41 -19.92 -48.53 -3.03
CA PHE A 41 -19.26 -47.26 -3.39
C PHE A 41 -20.13 -46.04 -3.06
N GLY A 42 -21.42 -46.08 -3.37
CA GLY A 42 -22.36 -45.00 -3.04
C GLY A 42 -22.53 -44.80 -1.52
N PHE A 43 -22.52 -45.89 -0.74
CA PHE A 43 -22.63 -45.82 0.71
C PHE A 43 -21.33 -45.29 1.35
N SER A 44 -20.16 -45.57 0.79
CA SER A 44 -18.88 -45.01 1.25
C SER A 44 -18.87 -43.48 1.15
N LEU A 45 -19.32 -42.93 0.02
CA LEU A 45 -19.42 -41.48 -0.18
C LEU A 45 -20.49 -40.83 0.71
N LEU A 46 -21.60 -41.55 0.98
CA LEU A 46 -22.63 -41.10 1.90
C LEU A 46 -22.11 -41.09 3.35
N VAL A 47 -21.36 -42.11 3.77
CA VAL A 47 -20.76 -42.19 5.10
C VAL A 47 -19.67 -41.14 5.28
N ASP A 48 -18.86 -40.84 4.26
CA ASP A 48 -17.91 -39.72 4.29
C ASP A 48 -18.63 -38.37 4.42
N LYS A 49 -19.76 -38.19 3.71
CA LYS A 49 -20.59 -36.97 3.81
C LYS A 49 -21.33 -36.85 5.14
N LEU A 50 -21.73 -37.96 5.75
CA LEU A 50 -22.39 -38.02 7.06
C LEU A 50 -21.39 -37.92 8.23
N ARG A 51 -20.17 -38.42 8.06
CA ARG A 51 -19.09 -38.30 9.04
C ARG A 51 -18.54 -36.89 9.13
N GLY A 52 -18.83 -36.04 8.14
CA GLY A 52 -18.40 -34.65 8.11
C GLY A 52 -16.91 -34.57 8.33
N THR A 53 -16.11 -34.70 7.25
CA THR A 53 -14.72 -34.23 7.32
C THR A 53 -14.76 -32.87 8.01
N PRO A 54 -14.10 -32.67 9.16
CA PRO A 54 -13.97 -31.34 9.69
C PRO A 54 -13.28 -30.58 8.57
N GLN A 55 -14.02 -29.76 7.82
CA GLN A 55 -13.39 -28.65 7.15
C GLN A 55 -12.79 -27.90 8.31
N GLN A 56 -11.48 -28.06 8.51
CA GLN A 56 -10.72 -27.05 9.21
C GLN A 56 -10.99 -25.79 8.40
N GLN A 57 -11.98 -25.01 8.85
CA GLN A 57 -12.03 -23.60 8.58
C GLN A 57 -10.71 -23.10 9.15
N VAL A 58 -9.69 -23.03 8.28
CA VAL A 58 -8.57 -22.16 8.53
C VAL A 58 -9.22 -20.79 8.62
N SER A 59 -9.51 -20.35 9.84
CA SER A 59 -9.80 -18.95 10.09
C SER A 59 -8.58 -18.23 9.54
N GLN A 60 -8.70 -17.65 8.34
CA GLN A 60 -7.66 -16.75 7.85
C GLN A 60 -7.62 -15.65 8.91
N GLN A 61 -6.57 -15.67 9.71
CA GLN A 61 -6.36 -14.66 10.72
C GLN A 61 -6.33 -13.34 9.98
N LEU A 62 -7.28 -12.46 10.27
CA LEU A 62 -7.36 -11.17 9.59
C LEU A 62 -6.12 -10.36 9.99
N ILE A 63 -5.27 -10.07 9.00
CA ILE A 63 -4.10 -9.22 9.15
C ILE A 63 -4.47 -7.84 8.63
N LEU A 64 -4.43 -6.84 9.51
CA LEU A 64 -4.71 -5.46 9.14
C LEU A 64 -3.52 -4.90 8.35
N PRO A 65 -3.69 -3.93 7.44
CA PRO A 65 -2.56 -3.23 6.85
C PRO A 65 -1.75 -2.48 7.93
N PRO A 66 -0.43 -2.30 7.75
CA PRO A 66 0.32 -1.37 8.56
C PRO A 66 -0.13 0.07 8.26
N ASP A 67 0.04 0.95 9.23
CA ASP A 67 -0.26 2.38 9.16
C ASP A 67 1.05 3.18 9.25
N PHE A 68 1.21 4.21 8.43
CA PHE A 68 2.42 5.04 8.44
C PHE A 68 2.21 6.28 9.30
N ASP A 69 3.29 6.71 9.96
CA ASP A 69 3.35 8.07 10.48
C ASP A 69 3.35 9.07 9.30
N PRO A 70 2.95 10.34 9.51
CA PRO A 70 2.92 11.34 8.45
C PRO A 70 4.26 11.47 7.71
N LEU A 71 4.22 11.28 6.40
CA LEU A 71 5.38 11.46 5.51
C LEU A 71 5.42 12.89 4.95
N PRO A 72 6.61 13.42 4.63
CA PRO A 72 6.71 14.71 3.97
C PRO A 72 6.10 14.67 2.57
N ILE A 73 5.39 15.72 2.17
CA ILE A 73 4.86 15.83 0.81
C ILE A 73 5.96 16.03 -0.25
N ALA A 74 7.09 16.62 0.15
CA ALA A 74 8.26 16.83 -0.69
C ALA A 74 9.54 16.90 0.16
N THR A 75 10.68 16.61 -0.45
CA THR A 75 12.00 16.64 0.20
C THR A 75 13.10 16.95 -0.81
N ASN A 76 14.18 17.58 -0.36
CA ASN A 76 15.40 17.78 -1.14
C ASN A 76 16.45 16.68 -0.92
N SER A 77 16.12 15.68 -0.11
CA SER A 77 16.95 14.50 0.11
C SER A 77 16.57 13.36 -0.84
N ALA A 78 17.56 12.57 -1.25
CA ALA A 78 17.33 11.33 -1.99
C ALA A 78 16.86 10.18 -1.08
N THR A 79 16.74 10.42 0.22
CA THR A 79 16.28 9.43 1.20
C THR A 79 15.37 10.05 2.24
N ILE A 80 14.44 9.26 2.75
CA ILE A 80 13.60 9.62 3.90
C ILE A 80 13.62 8.49 4.94
N ALA A 81 13.28 8.82 6.18
CA ALA A 81 12.91 7.82 7.17
C ALA A 81 11.41 7.54 7.07
N VAL A 82 11.02 6.29 7.27
CA VAL A 82 9.63 5.85 7.28
C VAL A 82 9.38 5.13 8.60
N SER A 83 8.32 5.50 9.32
CA SER A 83 7.90 4.86 10.56
C SER A 83 6.39 4.70 10.59
N GLY A 84 5.89 3.95 11.56
CA GLY A 84 4.45 3.77 11.72
C GLY A 84 4.08 2.69 12.73
N LYS A 85 2.85 2.18 12.57
CA LYS A 85 2.24 1.16 13.42
C LYS A 85 1.89 -0.11 12.64
N GLY A 86 2.10 -1.25 13.27
CA GLY A 86 1.75 -2.56 12.73
C GLY A 86 1.34 -3.53 13.84
N GLN A 87 1.07 -4.78 13.46
CA GLN A 87 0.79 -5.84 14.41
C GLN A 87 2.13 -6.39 14.93
N ALA A 88 2.33 -6.37 16.25
CA ALA A 88 3.58 -6.76 16.89
C ALA A 88 4.07 -8.15 16.44
N GLY A 89 5.36 -8.25 16.11
CA GLY A 89 6.00 -9.48 15.64
C GLY A 89 5.77 -9.81 14.16
N MET A 90 4.97 -9.02 13.43
CA MET A 90 4.84 -9.18 11.98
C MET A 90 6.01 -8.51 11.23
N THR A 91 6.21 -8.92 9.98
CA THR A 91 7.17 -8.27 9.07
C THR A 91 6.42 -7.28 8.17
N VAL A 92 6.78 -6.00 8.24
CA VAL A 92 6.34 -4.97 7.30
C VAL A 92 7.21 -5.02 6.04
N ILE A 93 6.56 -4.97 4.88
CA ILE A 93 7.19 -4.90 3.55
C ILE A 93 6.77 -3.55 2.96
N VAL A 94 7.73 -2.65 2.77
CA VAL A 94 7.51 -1.33 2.18
C VAL A 94 7.78 -1.40 0.69
N TYR A 95 6.82 -0.89 -0.08
CA TYR A 95 6.84 -0.76 -1.52
C TYR A 95 7.13 0.69 -1.90
N ILE A 96 8.14 0.89 -2.74
CA ILE A 96 8.47 2.20 -3.32
C ILE A 96 8.31 2.09 -4.83
N ASN A 97 7.45 2.92 -5.42
CA ASN A 97 7.12 2.85 -6.84
C ASN A 97 6.74 1.42 -7.27
N ASP A 98 5.88 0.78 -6.46
CA ASP A 98 5.38 -0.60 -6.60
C ASP A 98 6.43 -1.73 -6.50
N MET A 99 7.68 -1.43 -6.17
CA MET A 99 8.75 -2.42 -5.95
C MET A 99 8.94 -2.72 -4.46
N ASP A 100 8.99 -4.01 -4.08
CA ASP A 100 9.29 -4.42 -2.71
C ASP A 100 10.74 -4.10 -2.36
N THR A 101 10.93 -3.04 -1.59
CA THR A 101 12.27 -2.44 -1.44
C THR A 101 12.84 -2.73 -0.07
N GLU A 102 12.08 -2.46 0.99
CA GLU A 102 12.58 -2.51 2.37
C GLU A 102 11.68 -3.39 3.24
N LYS A 103 12.27 -4.07 4.22
CA LYS A 103 11.55 -4.93 5.17
C LYS A 103 12.01 -4.63 6.59
N THR A 104 11.08 -4.66 7.53
CA THR A 104 11.37 -4.50 8.95
C THR A 104 10.38 -5.29 9.79
N THR A 105 10.75 -5.61 11.01
CA THR A 105 9.86 -6.30 11.96
C THR A 105 9.17 -5.26 12.83
N VAL A 106 7.89 -5.48 13.13
CA VAL A 106 7.14 -4.66 14.07
C VAL A 106 7.53 -5.03 15.50
N ASP A 107 7.93 -4.04 16.28
CA ASP A 107 8.30 -4.19 17.68
C ASP A 107 7.11 -4.60 18.56
N LYS A 108 7.41 -5.02 19.79
CA LYS A 108 6.39 -5.49 20.75
C LYS A 108 5.36 -4.42 21.13
N ASP A 109 5.72 -3.15 21.00
CA ASP A 109 4.85 -2.00 21.24
C ASP A 109 4.03 -1.61 19.98
N GLY A 110 4.14 -2.39 18.91
CA GLY A 110 3.45 -2.17 17.65
C GLY A 110 4.09 -1.12 16.75
N SER A 111 5.26 -0.56 17.11
CA SER A 111 5.99 0.39 16.26
C SER A 111 6.88 -0.32 15.24
N PHE A 112 7.13 0.34 14.11
CA PHE A 112 8.20 -0.04 13.20
C PHE A 112 8.90 1.21 12.65
N ALA A 113 10.16 1.06 12.26
CA ALA A 113 10.92 2.12 11.61
C ALA A 113 11.88 1.56 10.57
N ILE A 114 12.05 2.31 9.48
CA ILE A 114 13.02 2.10 8.42
C ILE A 114 13.75 3.44 8.24
N PRO A 115 14.99 3.57 8.72
CA PRO A 115 15.66 4.87 8.81
C PRO A 115 16.06 5.44 7.45
N VAL A 116 16.20 4.58 6.43
CA VAL A 116 16.65 4.98 5.09
C VAL A 116 15.82 4.27 4.04
N VAL A 117 14.95 5.02 3.39
CA VAL A 117 14.21 4.64 2.18
C VAL A 117 14.68 5.52 1.04
N LYS A 118 15.14 4.91 -0.05
CA LYS A 118 15.67 5.63 -1.22
C LYS A 118 14.54 6.12 -2.12
N LEU A 119 14.68 7.35 -2.60
CA LEU A 119 13.76 8.00 -3.53
C LEU A 119 14.46 8.28 -4.86
N ILE A 120 13.70 8.24 -5.95
CA ILE A 120 14.11 8.77 -7.25
C ILE A 120 13.72 10.25 -7.35
N GLU A 121 14.39 11.02 -8.21
CA GLU A 121 13.99 12.41 -8.48
C GLU A 121 12.57 12.43 -9.06
N GLY A 122 11.73 13.36 -8.58
CA GLY A 122 10.32 13.47 -8.93
C GLY A 122 9.41 12.72 -7.95
N SER A 123 8.28 12.24 -8.45
CA SER A 123 7.23 11.61 -7.65
C SER A 123 7.62 10.19 -7.21
N ASN A 124 7.45 9.88 -5.93
CA ASN A 124 7.64 8.54 -5.37
C ASN A 124 6.38 8.10 -4.64
N THR A 125 5.84 6.92 -4.98
CA THR A 125 4.72 6.32 -4.23
C THR A 125 5.26 5.40 -3.15
N ILE A 126 4.67 5.46 -1.95
CA ILE A 126 5.09 4.69 -0.78
C ILE A 126 3.86 4.00 -0.19
N SER A 127 3.92 2.68 -0.06
CA SER A 127 2.87 1.86 0.55
C SER A 127 3.49 0.67 1.27
N ALA A 128 2.72 -0.06 2.07
CA ALA A 128 3.20 -1.24 2.77
C ALA A 128 2.15 -2.34 2.93
N LYS A 129 2.65 -3.55 3.17
CA LYS A 129 1.89 -4.69 3.68
C LYS A 129 2.60 -5.24 4.91
N GLN A 130 1.91 -6.06 5.70
CA GLN A 130 2.55 -6.88 6.71
C GLN A 130 2.23 -8.35 6.52
N THR A 131 3.19 -9.21 6.90
CA THR A 131 3.10 -10.67 6.80
C THR A 131 3.47 -11.33 8.11
N ASP A 132 2.83 -12.46 8.40
CA ASP A 132 3.23 -13.36 9.48
C ASP A 132 4.25 -14.41 9.00
N ASP A 133 4.77 -15.20 9.95
CA ASP A 133 5.71 -16.30 9.68
C ASP A 133 5.11 -17.43 8.82
N LYS A 134 3.78 -17.48 8.73
CA LYS A 134 3.03 -18.44 7.91
C LYS A 134 2.72 -17.90 6.52
N LYS A 135 3.24 -16.72 6.16
CA LYS A 135 3.06 -16.02 4.88
C LYS A 135 1.62 -15.59 4.59
N ASN A 136 0.79 -15.44 5.63
CA ASN A 136 -0.46 -14.69 5.47
C ASN A 136 -0.11 -13.20 5.33
N VAL A 137 -0.75 -12.50 4.40
CA VAL A 137 -0.43 -11.11 4.05
C VAL A 137 -1.66 -10.22 4.23
N SER A 138 -1.45 -9.00 4.73
CA SER A 138 -2.49 -7.98 4.83
C SER A 138 -2.95 -7.42 3.48
N ALA A 139 -4.02 -6.63 3.50
CA ALA A 139 -4.28 -5.65 2.46
C ALA A 139 -3.13 -4.61 2.35
N LEU A 140 -3.10 -3.85 1.25
CA LEU A 140 -2.17 -2.73 1.09
C LEU A 140 -2.58 -1.56 2.00
N SER A 141 -1.62 -0.83 2.55
CA SER A 141 -1.85 0.43 3.28
C SER A 141 -2.37 1.54 2.35
N GLU A 142 -2.62 2.71 2.94
CA GLU A 142 -2.71 3.95 2.15
C GLU A 142 -1.43 4.18 1.34
N VAL A 143 -1.59 4.81 0.17
CA VAL A 143 -0.49 5.15 -0.73
C VAL A 143 -0.14 6.62 -0.54
N PHE A 144 1.07 6.88 -0.05
CA PHE A 144 1.61 8.22 0.09
C PHE A 144 2.42 8.60 -1.14
N THR A 145 2.39 9.89 -1.50
CA THR A 145 3.22 10.43 -2.58
C THR A 145 4.22 11.44 -2.01
N VAL A 146 5.51 11.22 -2.26
CA VAL A 146 6.60 12.10 -1.83
C VAL A 146 7.35 12.59 -3.05
N ILE A 147 7.45 13.91 -3.22
CA ILE A 147 8.22 14.52 -4.30
C ILE A 147 9.66 14.74 -3.86
N SER A 148 10.62 14.04 -4.46
CA SER A 148 12.04 14.31 -4.29
C SER A 148 12.47 15.36 -5.31
N LYS A 149 13.00 16.49 -4.86
CA LYS A 149 13.45 17.59 -5.73
C LYS A 149 14.72 18.21 -5.19
N LYS A 150 15.82 18.12 -5.93
CA LYS A 150 17.12 18.70 -5.52
C LYS A 150 17.40 20.08 -6.11
N SER A 151 16.67 20.44 -7.16
CA SER A 151 16.87 21.72 -7.84
C SER A 151 16.33 22.87 -7.00
N LYS A 152 17.13 23.93 -6.85
CA LYS A 152 16.70 25.16 -6.18
C LYS A 152 15.63 25.89 -6.99
N PRO A 153 14.71 26.63 -6.34
CA PRO A 153 13.84 27.54 -7.05
C PRO A 153 14.65 28.65 -7.73
N THR A 154 14.05 29.31 -8.72
CA THR A 154 14.62 30.55 -9.27
C THR A 154 14.08 31.76 -8.51
N LEU A 155 14.88 32.81 -8.47
CA LEU A 155 14.51 34.07 -7.84
C LEU A 155 15.11 35.22 -8.65
N ASP A 156 14.25 35.99 -9.29
CA ASP A 156 14.60 37.23 -9.97
C ASP A 156 14.04 38.41 -9.17
N VAL A 157 14.89 39.35 -8.76
CA VAL A 157 14.50 40.50 -7.94
C VAL A 157 14.59 41.74 -8.81
N SER A 158 13.42 42.26 -9.22
CA SER A 158 13.29 43.42 -10.11
C SER A 158 13.49 44.75 -9.41
N SER A 159 13.11 44.84 -8.12
CA SER A 159 13.29 46.05 -7.32
C SER A 159 13.51 45.70 -5.85
N PRO A 160 14.41 46.40 -5.13
CA PRO A 160 15.36 47.36 -5.68
C PRO A 160 16.47 46.68 -6.51
N MET A 161 17.11 47.46 -7.36
CA MET A 161 18.36 47.06 -8.02
C MET A 161 19.50 47.02 -7.00
N ASP A 162 20.55 46.25 -7.28
CA ASP A 162 21.72 46.22 -6.38
C ASP A 162 22.49 47.55 -6.44
N ASN A 163 22.90 48.03 -5.27
CA ASN A 163 23.51 49.35 -5.03
C ASN A 163 22.63 50.54 -5.44
N GLN A 164 21.31 50.38 -5.44
CA GLN A 164 20.38 51.46 -5.81
C GLN A 164 20.40 52.59 -4.76
N GLN A 165 20.51 53.84 -5.23
CA GLN A 165 20.26 55.03 -4.42
C GLN A 165 18.79 55.40 -4.50
N ILE A 166 18.15 55.57 -3.35
CA ILE A 166 16.72 55.88 -3.24
C ILE A 166 16.58 57.18 -2.44
N ARG A 167 15.90 58.17 -3.02
CA ARG A 167 15.65 59.50 -2.44
C ARG A 167 14.16 59.77 -2.45
N GLN A 168 13.49 59.69 -1.30
CA GLN A 168 12.04 59.89 -1.19
C GLN A 168 11.61 60.26 0.24
N GLU A 169 10.45 60.91 0.38
CA GLU A 169 9.96 61.37 1.69
C GLU A 169 9.57 60.21 2.63
N LEU A 170 8.93 59.17 2.08
CA LEU A 170 8.46 58.01 2.82
C LEU A 170 9.54 56.93 2.92
N ASN A 171 9.85 56.45 4.11
CA ASN A 171 10.87 55.42 4.36
C ASN A 171 10.44 53.98 4.02
N THR A 172 9.47 53.82 3.13
CA THR A 172 8.96 52.52 2.70
C THR A 172 9.26 52.31 1.23
N ILE A 173 9.92 51.20 0.90
CA ILE A 173 10.24 50.81 -0.48
C ILE A 173 9.54 49.50 -0.81
N THR A 174 9.16 49.32 -2.08
CA THR A 174 8.58 48.06 -2.54
C THR A 174 9.69 47.15 -3.06
N VAL A 175 9.88 46.02 -2.37
CA VAL A 175 10.68 44.89 -2.84
C VAL A 175 9.79 44.03 -3.73
N SER A 176 10.20 43.79 -4.97
CA SER A 176 9.43 43.02 -5.94
C SER A 176 10.32 42.14 -6.79
N GLY A 177 9.73 41.08 -7.32
CA GLY A 177 10.41 40.13 -8.16
C GLY A 177 9.51 38.97 -8.56
N LYS A 178 10.14 37.90 -9.02
CA LYS A 178 9.48 36.70 -9.51
C LYS A 178 10.24 35.44 -9.11
N THR A 179 9.51 34.39 -8.76
CA THR A 179 10.01 33.02 -8.62
C THR A 179 9.37 32.11 -9.66
N ASN A 180 9.90 30.91 -9.87
CA ASN A 180 9.44 30.00 -10.93
C ASN A 180 8.10 29.28 -10.63
N ASP A 181 7.62 29.32 -9.39
CA ASP A 181 6.45 28.57 -8.96
C ASP A 181 5.69 29.31 -7.85
N GLU A 182 4.37 29.34 -7.91
CA GLU A 182 3.50 29.96 -6.89
C GLU A 182 3.55 29.22 -5.55
N ALA A 183 3.89 27.92 -5.56
CA ALA A 183 4.03 27.11 -4.36
C ALA A 183 5.31 27.44 -3.57
N ASN A 184 6.23 28.19 -4.16
CA ASN A 184 7.41 28.67 -3.47
C ASN A 184 7.01 29.76 -2.47
N THR A 185 7.69 29.78 -1.33
CA THR A 185 7.61 30.87 -0.36
C THR A 185 8.72 31.88 -0.62
N VAL A 186 8.44 33.17 -0.48
CA VAL A 186 9.46 34.24 -0.55
C VAL A 186 9.45 35.00 0.77
N SER A 187 10.64 35.31 1.29
CA SER A 187 10.81 36.18 2.46
C SER A 187 11.72 37.35 2.14
N VAL A 188 11.43 38.52 2.71
CA VAL A 188 12.20 39.75 2.64
C VAL A 188 12.56 40.14 4.08
N ASN A 189 13.85 40.13 4.42
CA ASN A 189 14.35 40.32 5.78
C ASN A 189 13.57 39.48 6.82
N GLU A 190 13.46 38.17 6.54
CA GLU A 190 12.78 37.16 7.39
C GLU A 190 11.25 37.30 7.49
N ARG A 191 10.65 38.25 6.77
CA ARG A 191 9.19 38.43 6.71
C ARG A 191 8.64 37.87 5.41
N LEU A 192 7.54 37.13 5.48
CA LEU A 192 6.93 36.50 4.30
C LEU A 192 6.35 37.55 3.35
N ALA A 193 6.69 37.42 2.07
CA ALA A 193 6.08 38.12 0.96
C ALA A 193 5.02 37.22 0.30
N ILE A 194 3.91 37.82 -0.13
CA ILE A 194 2.87 37.08 -0.84
C ILE A 194 3.35 36.81 -2.26
N VAL A 195 3.42 35.53 -2.64
CA VAL A 195 3.67 35.08 -4.00
C VAL A 195 2.32 34.88 -4.68
N ARG A 196 2.14 35.49 -5.86
CA ARG A 196 0.94 35.36 -6.68
C ARG A 196 1.03 34.12 -7.58
N SER A 197 -0.08 33.79 -8.24
CA SER A 197 -0.17 32.61 -9.08
C SER A 197 0.74 32.60 -10.31
N ASP A 198 1.21 33.79 -10.72
CA ASP A 198 2.19 33.92 -11.80
C ASP A 198 3.64 33.83 -11.28
N GLY A 199 3.85 33.61 -9.98
CA GLY A 199 5.15 33.61 -9.30
C GLY A 199 5.67 35.00 -8.92
N SER A 200 4.95 36.08 -9.23
CA SER A 200 5.35 37.43 -8.82
C SER A 200 5.18 37.62 -7.32
N PHE A 201 6.10 38.32 -6.67
CA PHE A 201 5.97 38.71 -5.27
C PHE A 201 6.19 40.20 -5.09
N SER A 202 5.59 40.75 -4.04
CA SER A 202 5.76 42.15 -3.66
C SER A 202 5.66 42.28 -2.14
N TYR A 203 6.52 43.11 -1.57
CA TYR A 203 6.57 43.38 -0.14
C TYR A 203 7.01 44.81 0.11
N ASP A 204 6.21 45.55 0.89
CA ASP A 204 6.57 46.89 1.31
C ASP A 204 7.46 46.84 2.56
N LEU A 205 8.71 47.27 2.39
CA LEU A 205 9.76 47.23 3.39
C LEU A 205 10.05 48.64 3.90
N THR A 206 9.93 48.82 5.21
CA THR A 206 10.45 50.01 5.89
C THR A 206 11.97 49.91 6.01
N VAL A 207 12.68 50.91 5.51
CA VAL A 207 14.15 50.97 5.50
C VAL A 207 14.65 52.19 6.28
N PRO A 208 15.76 52.06 7.04
CA PRO A 208 16.37 53.21 7.70
C PRO A 208 17.13 54.11 6.71
N ASP A 209 17.38 55.36 7.11
CA ASP A 209 18.26 56.27 6.39
C ASP A 209 19.70 55.74 6.38
N GLY A 210 20.38 55.85 5.24
CA GLY A 210 21.73 55.37 5.01
C GLY A 210 21.80 54.04 4.24
N ASP A 211 22.93 53.36 4.38
CA ASP A 211 23.17 52.07 3.72
C ASP A 211 22.38 50.94 4.40
N SER A 212 21.73 50.11 3.59
CA SER A 212 20.98 48.93 4.05
C SER A 212 21.19 47.75 3.11
N THR A 213 21.21 46.55 3.67
CA THR A 213 21.20 45.29 2.92
C THR A 213 19.85 44.62 3.09
N ILE A 214 19.18 44.32 1.99
CA ILE A 214 17.92 43.60 1.94
C ILE A 214 18.23 42.17 1.54
N LYS A 215 17.81 41.21 2.36
CA LYS A 215 17.96 39.78 2.09
C LYS A 215 16.61 39.22 1.62
N ILE A 216 16.58 38.70 0.40
CA ILE A 216 15.42 38.04 -0.19
C ILE A 216 15.73 36.55 -0.33
N ILE A 217 14.88 35.69 0.22
CA ILE A 217 15.04 34.23 0.16
C ILE A 217 13.80 33.61 -0.46
N ALA A 218 13.96 32.82 -1.52
CA ALA A 218 12.91 31.95 -2.04
C ALA A 218 13.17 30.50 -1.60
N THR A 219 12.13 29.84 -1.09
CA THR A 219 12.17 28.44 -0.65
C THR A 219 11.07 27.64 -1.36
N ASP A 220 11.42 26.52 -1.96
CA ASP A 220 10.43 25.62 -2.58
C ASP A 220 9.80 24.65 -1.57
N THR A 221 8.81 23.88 -2.02
CA THR A 221 8.09 22.90 -1.20
C THR A 221 8.97 21.75 -0.68
N ALA A 222 10.09 21.47 -1.35
CA ALA A 222 11.08 20.47 -0.94
C ALA A 222 12.11 21.03 0.06
N GLY A 223 12.05 22.33 0.36
CA GLY A 223 12.96 23.03 1.27
C GLY A 223 14.25 23.54 0.61
N ASN A 224 14.36 23.52 -0.72
CA ASN A 224 15.49 24.11 -1.41
C ASN A 224 15.41 25.65 -1.38
N GLN A 225 16.55 26.30 -1.14
CA GLN A 225 16.61 27.75 -1.00
C GLN A 225 17.59 28.43 -1.96
N ILE A 226 17.20 29.62 -2.40
CA ILE A 226 18.07 30.60 -3.06
C ILE A 226 17.95 31.94 -2.33
N THR A 227 19.09 32.62 -2.16
CA THR A 227 19.18 33.91 -1.49
C THR A 227 19.71 34.95 -2.46
N VAL A 228 19.06 36.10 -2.53
CA VAL A 228 19.51 37.30 -3.22
C VAL A 228 19.64 38.42 -2.21
N GLU A 229 20.77 39.11 -2.23
CA GLU A 229 20.99 40.31 -1.43
C GLU A 229 20.97 41.55 -2.33
N ARG A 230 20.35 42.63 -1.83
CA ARG A 230 20.34 43.94 -2.47
C ARG A 230 20.88 44.97 -1.50
N LYS A 231 21.98 45.62 -1.86
CA LYS A 231 22.48 46.79 -1.14
C LYS A 231 21.76 48.02 -1.66
N ILE A 232 21.33 48.90 -0.77
CA ILE A 232 20.72 50.17 -1.12
C ILE A 232 21.32 51.28 -0.26
N ASN A 233 21.28 52.51 -0.76
CA ASN A 233 21.47 53.71 0.05
C ASN A 233 20.16 54.50 0.02
N TYR A 234 19.47 54.53 1.15
CA TYR A 234 18.23 55.28 1.31
C TYR A 234 18.52 56.66 1.90
N GLY A 235 17.85 57.69 1.39
CA GLY A 235 17.82 59.02 2.02
C GLY A 235 16.48 59.70 1.78
N LYS A 236 16.14 60.64 2.67
CA LYS A 236 14.99 61.53 2.48
C LYS A 236 15.34 62.72 1.60
#